data_AF-A0A1M4N478-F1
#
_entry.id   AF-A0A1M4N478-F1
#
_cell.length_a   1.000
_cell.length_b   1.000
_cell.length_c   1.000
_cell.angle_alpha   90.00
_cell.angle_beta   90.00
_cell.angle_gamma   90.00
#
_symmetry.space_group_name_H-M   'P 1'
#
loop_
_entity.id
_entity.type
_entity.pdbx_description
1 polymer ?
#
loop_
_entity_poly.entity_id
_entity_poly.type
_entity_poly.pdbx_seq_one_letter_code
_entity_poly.pdbx_strand_id
1 'polypeptide(L)'
;MNMTHHFDVRANQRGIKKDLVDLTLDLGDLEGDKIVLTSKIIDTEMKGLQRRMKLLSEARKKGGVVVVTDGGNLITAYRKSSFNAKLAKNS
;
A
#
# COMPACT_ATOMS: atom_id res chain seq x y z
N MET A 1 -17.01 -11.42 10.01
CA MET A 1 -17.19 -11.43 11.48
C MET A 1 -18.62 -11.02 11.81
N ASN A 2 -19.22 -11.59 12.85
CA ASN A 2 -20.55 -11.18 13.33
C ASN A 2 -20.37 -10.19 14.48
N MET A 3 -20.90 -8.98 14.32
CA MET A 3 -20.91 -7.96 15.38
C MET A 3 -22.08 -8.20 16.32
N THR A 4 -21.83 -8.14 17.62
CA THR A 4 -22.91 -8.12 18.62
C THR A 4 -23.46 -6.70 18.75
N HIS A 5 -24.71 -6.57 19.17
CA HIS A 5 -25.31 -5.27 19.47
C HIS A 5 -24.51 -4.51 20.54
N HIS A 6 -23.96 -5.20 21.55
CA HIS A 6 -23.13 -4.58 22.57
C HIS A 6 -21.85 -3.97 21.99
N PHE A 7 -21.20 -4.65 21.03
CA PHE A 7 -20.05 -4.10 20.32
C PHE A 7 -20.41 -2.83 19.54
N ASP A 8 -21.48 -2.87 18.75
CA ASP A 8 -21.89 -1.73 17.92
C ASP A 8 -22.21 -0.49 18.76
N VAL A 9 -23.02 -0.65 19.82
CA VAL A 9 -23.33 0.42 20.77
C VAL A 9 -22.06 0.97 21.44
N ARG A 10 -21.16 0.10 21.90
CA ARG A 10 -19.92 0.53 22.58
C ARG A 10 -18.93 1.22 21.64
N ALA A 11 -18.82 0.78 20.40
CA ALA A 11 -17.97 1.41 19.39
C ALA A 11 -18.47 2.82 19.08
N ASN A 12 -19.79 2.95 18.85
CA ASN A 12 -20.44 4.25 18.60
C ASN A 12 -20.29 5.22 19.79
N GLN A 13 -20.50 4.75 21.03
CA GLN A 13 -20.31 5.56 22.25
C GLN A 13 -18.87 6.09 22.41
N ARG A 14 -17.87 5.41 21.83
CA ARG A 14 -16.46 5.80 21.87
C ARG A 14 -15.99 6.51 20.60
N GLY A 15 -16.89 6.78 19.66
CA GLY A 15 -16.55 7.39 18.37
C GLY A 15 -15.66 6.51 17.49
N ILE A 16 -15.65 5.19 17.70
CA ILE A 16 -14.87 4.23 16.92
C ILE A 16 -15.72 3.78 15.73
N LYS A 17 -15.38 4.27 14.55
CA LYS A 17 -16.05 3.91 13.29
C LYS A 17 -15.67 2.50 12.84
N LYS A 18 -16.55 1.89 12.04
CA LYS A 18 -16.31 0.59 11.42
C LYS A 18 -14.96 0.52 10.68
N ASP A 19 -14.61 1.53 9.89
CA ASP A 19 -13.33 1.54 9.17
C ASP A 19 -12.10 1.48 10.10
N LEU A 20 -12.19 2.04 11.31
CA LEU A 20 -11.11 1.94 12.31
C LEU A 20 -11.05 0.55 12.95
N VAL A 21 -12.21 -0.11 13.11
CA VAL A 21 -12.27 -1.51 13.57
C VAL A 21 -11.64 -2.39 12.51
N ASP A 22 -12.05 -2.25 11.25
CA ASP A 22 -11.54 -3.04 10.13
C ASP A 22 -10.01 -2.82 9.98
N LEU A 23 -9.55 -1.57 10.06
CA LEU A 23 -8.10 -1.27 10.07
C LEU A 23 -7.34 -1.92 11.24
N THR A 24 -7.96 -1.96 12.43
CA THR A 24 -7.38 -2.62 13.60
C THR A 24 -7.28 -4.12 13.39
N LEU A 25 -8.30 -4.74 12.78
CA LEU A 25 -8.29 -6.16 12.46
C LEU A 25 -7.25 -6.52 11.39
N ASP A 26 -7.01 -5.63 10.42
CA ASP A 26 -6.08 -5.86 9.32
C ASP A 26 -4.60 -5.70 9.73
N LEU A 27 -4.30 -4.74 10.61
CA LEU A 27 -2.92 -4.33 10.92
C LEU A 27 -2.49 -4.61 12.36
N GLY A 28 -3.44 -4.78 13.28
CA GLY A 28 -3.13 -4.94 14.70
C GLY A 28 -2.47 -6.27 15.03
N ASP A 29 -1.69 -6.28 16.11
CA ASP A 29 -1.08 -7.50 16.63
C ASP A 29 -2.06 -8.24 17.55
N LEU A 30 -2.03 -9.58 17.52
CA LEU A 30 -2.79 -10.41 18.45
C LEU A 30 -2.08 -10.45 19.81
N GLU A 31 -2.73 -9.91 20.85
CA GLU A 31 -2.28 -9.95 22.24
C GLU A 31 -3.27 -10.76 23.09
N GLY A 32 -3.10 -12.08 23.13
CA GLY A 32 -4.05 -12.96 23.83
C GLY A 32 -5.36 -13.07 23.07
N ASP A 33 -6.44 -12.51 23.62
CA ASP A 33 -7.80 -12.53 23.05
C ASP A 33 -8.19 -11.21 22.35
N LYS A 34 -7.29 -10.22 22.31
CA LYS A 34 -7.51 -8.90 21.70
C LYS A 34 -6.57 -8.66 20.53
N ILE A 35 -7.04 -7.88 19.56
CA ILE A 35 -6.22 -7.34 18.47
C ILE A 35 -5.93 -5.87 18.80
N VAL A 36 -4.66 -5.49 18.79
CA VAL A 36 -4.21 -4.17 19.26
C VAL A 36 -3.46 -3.44 18.16
N LEU A 37 -4.04 -2.33 17.71
CA LEU A 37 -3.39 -1.40 16.78
C LEU A 37 -2.66 -0.32 17.59
N THR A 38 -1.35 -0.52 17.83
CA THR A 38 -0.53 0.42 18.59
C THR A 38 -0.05 1.60 17.73
N SER A 39 0.28 2.73 18.36
CA SER A 39 0.86 3.89 17.64
C SER A 39 2.13 3.52 16.86
N LYS A 40 2.93 2.57 17.35
CA LYS A 40 4.13 2.10 16.64
C LYS A 40 3.77 1.42 15.30
N ILE A 41 2.72 0.59 15.29
CA ILE A 41 2.23 -0.06 14.06
C ILE A 41 1.72 1.01 13.10
N ILE A 42 0.87 1.92 13.59
CA ILE A 42 0.32 3.04 12.81
C ILE A 42 1.44 3.86 12.17
N ASP A 43 2.44 4.29 12.96
CA ASP A 43 3.55 5.10 12.47
C ASP A 43 4.40 4.37 11.43
N THR A 44 4.56 3.06 11.60
CA THR A 44 5.32 2.22 10.66
C THR A 44 4.59 2.10 9.33
N GLU A 45 3.29 1.82 9.36
CA GLU A 45 2.44 1.75 8.17
C GLU A 45 2.36 3.10 7.46
N MET A 46 2.16 4.20 8.20
CA MET A 46 2.18 5.55 7.65
C MET A 46 3.51 5.86 6.95
N LYS A 47 4.66 5.50 7.56
CA LYS A 47 5.98 5.67 6.92
C LYS A 47 6.10 4.83 5.64
N GLY A 48 5.58 3.61 5.63
CA GLY A 48 5.53 2.75 4.45
C GLY A 48 4.72 3.38 3.31
N LEU A 49 3.51 3.84 3.61
CA LEU A 49 2.63 4.51 2.66
C LEU A 49 3.23 5.81 2.13
N GLN A 50 3.85 6.63 2.98
CA GLN A 50 4.54 7.86 2.56
C GLN A 50 5.71 7.56 1.61
N ARG A 51 6.53 6.54 1.92
CA ARG A 51 7.62 6.10 1.02
C ARG A 51 7.06 5.64 -0.31
N ARG A 52 5.98 4.85 -0.31
CA ARG A 52 5.33 4.39 -1.55
C ARG A 52 4.77 5.55 -2.36
N MET A 53 4.11 6.51 -1.72
CA MET A 53 3.59 7.71 -2.36
C MET A 53 4.71 8.53 -3.00
N LYS A 54 5.85 8.68 -2.32
CA LYS A 54 7.04 9.35 -2.87
C LYS A 54 7.54 8.66 -4.13
N LEU A 55 7.69 7.33 -4.09
CA LEU A 55 8.12 6.54 -5.25
C LEU A 55 7.13 6.64 -6.42
N LEU A 56 5.83 6.60 -6.17
CA LEU A 56 4.81 6.78 -7.19
C LEU A 56 4.86 8.18 -7.82
N SER A 57 5.08 9.21 -7.00
CA SER A 57 5.27 10.58 -7.48
C SER A 57 6.50 10.71 -8.37
N GLU A 58 7.62 10.09 -7.99
CA GLU A 58 8.84 10.06 -8.82
C GLU A 58 8.63 9.29 -10.13
N ALA A 59 7.97 8.14 -10.10
CA ALA A 59 7.61 7.39 -11.29
C ALA A 59 6.70 8.22 -12.23
N ARG A 60 5.73 8.95 -11.66
CA ARG A 60 4.86 9.86 -12.41
C ARG A 60 5.63 11.02 -13.04
N LYS A 61 6.55 11.67 -12.30
CA LYS A 61 7.43 12.73 -12.83
C LYS A 61 8.30 12.24 -13.99
N LYS A 62 8.69 10.96 -13.99
CA LYS A 62 9.43 10.32 -15.09
C LYS A 62 8.54 9.93 -16.28
N GLY A 63 7.22 10.08 -16.18
CA GLY A 63 6.24 9.69 -17.20
C GLY A 63 5.94 8.19 -17.24
N GLY A 64 6.23 7.47 -16.15
CA GLY A 64 6.24 6.01 -16.08
C GLY A 64 7.62 5.43 -16.42
N VAL A 65 7.88 4.22 -15.92
CA VAL A 65 9.15 3.50 -16.08
C VAL A 65 8.85 2.13 -16.70
N VAL A 66 9.64 1.73 -17.69
CA VAL A 66 9.64 0.40 -18.28
C VAL A 66 10.92 -0.30 -17.87
N VAL A 67 10.82 -1.57 -17.50
CA VAL A 67 11.95 -2.46 -17.21
C VAL A 67 11.84 -3.67 -18.12
N VAL A 68 12.92 -4.01 -18.82
CA VAL A 68 13.02 -5.20 -19.67
C VAL A 68 13.74 -6.29 -18.89
N THR A 69 13.19 -7.49 -18.89
CA THR A 69 13.73 -8.65 -18.16
C THR A 69 13.76 -9.89 -19.03
N ASP A 70 14.74 -10.76 -18.83
CA ASP A 70 14.83 -12.08 -19.47
C ASP A 70 15.46 -13.10 -18.51
N GLY A 71 14.86 -14.29 -18.41
CA GLY A 71 15.36 -15.37 -17.55
C GLY A 71 15.59 -14.99 -16.08
N GLY A 72 14.83 -14.04 -15.54
CA GLY A 72 15.02 -13.51 -14.16
C GLY A 72 16.07 -12.40 -14.03
N ASN A 73 16.73 -12.02 -15.12
CA ASN A 73 17.69 -10.92 -15.14
C ASN A 73 17.01 -9.59 -15.53
N LEU A 74 17.48 -8.48 -14.96
CA LEU A 74 17.11 -7.13 -15.37
C LEU A 74 18.04 -6.66 -16.50
N ILE A 75 17.51 -6.47 -17.71
CA ILE A 75 18.31 -6.08 -18.89
C ILE A 75 18.49 -4.57 -18.95
N THR A 76 17.39 -3.80 -18.92
CA THR A 76 17.44 -2.33 -19.03
C THR A 76 16.19 -1.68 -18.44
N ALA A 77 16.27 -0.38 -18.14
CA ALA A 77 15.16 0.43 -17.70
C ALA A 77 15.16 1.82 -18.35
N TYR A 78 13.99 2.29 -18.79
CA TYR A 78 13.86 3.58 -19.46
C TYR A 78 12.48 4.20 -19.19
N ARG A 79 12.31 5.49 -19.52
CA ARG A 79 11.00 6.18 -19.35
C ARG A 79 10.00 5.64 -20.36
N LYS A 80 8.74 5.45 -19.98
CA LYS A 80 7.72 4.89 -20.89
C LYS A 80 7.59 5.66 -22.22
N SER A 81 7.78 6.97 -22.21
CA SER A 81 7.72 7.81 -23.42
C SER A 81 8.99 7.80 -24.27
N SER A 82 10.10 7.23 -23.80
CA SER A 82 11.37 7.21 -24.52
C SER A 82 11.46 6.11 -25.58
N PHE A 83 10.54 5.13 -25.58
CA PHE A 83 10.53 4.08 -26.59
C PHE A 83 9.94 4.60 -27.91
N ASN A 84 10.80 4.75 -28.91
CA ASN A 84 10.37 5.05 -30.26
C ASN A 84 10.13 3.75 -31.03
N ALA A 85 8.87 3.30 -31.08
CA ALA A 85 8.47 2.08 -31.77
C ALA A 85 8.81 2.07 -33.28
N LYS A 86 9.07 3.24 -33.90
CA LYS A 86 9.49 3.32 -35.31
C LYS A 86 10.96 2.95 -35.50
N LEU A 87 11.83 3.18 -34.52
CA LEU A 87 13.24 2.79 -34.58
C LEU A 87 13.42 1.28 -34.33
N ALA A 88 12.59 0.69 -33.47
CA ALA A 88 12.69 -0.73 -33.11
C ALA A 88 12.18 -1.72 -34.17
N LYS A 89 11.38 -1.27 -35.15
CA LYS A 89 10.88 -2.13 -36.24
C LYS A 89 11.86 -2.30 -37.40
N ASN A 90 12.93 -1.52 -37.42
CA ASN A 90 13.94 -1.52 -38.48
C ASN A 90 15.25 -2.24 -38.04
N SER A 91 15.17 -3.06 -36.98
CA SER A 91 16.29 -3.83 -36.41
C SER A 91 16.07 -5.31 -36.63
#